data_AF-A0ABD6FGP2-F1
#
_entry.id   AF-A0ABD6FGP2-F1
#
_cell.length_a   1.000
_cell.length_b   1.000
_cell.length_c   1.000
_cell.angle_alpha   90.00
_cell.angle_beta   90.00
_cell.angle_gamma   90.00
#
_symmetry.space_group_name_H-M   'P 1'
#
loop_
_entity.id
_entity.type
_entity.pdbx_description
1 polymer ?
#
loop_
_entity_poly.entity_id
_entity_poly.type
_entity_poly.pdbx_seq_one_letter_code
_entity_poly.pdbx_strand_id
1 'polypeptide(L)'
;MGPDPSRSAVEEAVDRTDAGGSGRMEQQSLRWRKSTKSNTHGACVEVAFEGDRVYVRDSKDRQGPVLRFTQKEWDAFLDGARKGEFDL
;
A
#
# COMPACT_ATOMS: atom_id res chain seq x y z
N MET A 1 26.59 0.72 40.00
CA MET A 1 25.24 0.99 39.49
C MET A 1 25.16 0.39 38.09
N GLY A 2 25.00 -0.94 38.01
CA GLY A 2 24.90 -1.66 36.73
C GLY A 2 23.44 -1.65 36.24
N PRO A 3 23.19 -1.75 34.93
CA PRO A 3 21.83 -1.87 34.42
C PRO A 3 21.14 -3.16 34.92
N ASP A 4 19.84 -3.03 35.19
CA ASP A 4 18.96 -4.02 35.81
C ASP A 4 18.64 -5.22 34.86
N PRO A 5 18.77 -6.48 35.31
CA PRO A 5 18.49 -7.67 34.51
C PRO A 5 17.00 -8.01 34.32
N SER A 6 16.07 -7.13 34.72
CA SER A 6 14.61 -7.36 34.65
C SER A 6 13.95 -6.82 33.38
N ARG A 7 14.71 -6.30 32.41
CA ARG A 7 14.15 -5.87 31.12
C ARG A 7 13.80 -7.10 30.28
N SER A 8 12.56 -7.55 30.48
CA SER A 8 11.94 -8.70 29.84
C SER A 8 12.20 -8.74 28.34
N ALA A 9 12.49 -9.94 27.82
CA ALA A 9 12.72 -10.30 26.42
C ALA A 9 11.56 -9.97 25.44
N VAL A 10 10.60 -9.16 25.87
CA VAL A 10 9.46 -8.68 25.07
C VAL A 10 9.79 -7.41 24.30
N GLU A 11 10.80 -6.63 24.69
CA GLU A 11 11.16 -5.39 23.98
C GLU A 11 12.08 -5.61 22.75
N GLU A 12 12.78 -6.76 22.65
CA GLU A 12 13.65 -7.06 21.49
C GLU A 12 12.88 -7.46 20.21
N ALA A 13 11.59 -7.80 20.30
CA ALA A 13 10.79 -8.13 19.11
C ALA A 13 10.23 -6.91 18.37
N VAL A 14 10.37 -5.71 18.94
CA VAL A 14 9.92 -4.45 18.30
C VAL A 14 10.96 -3.87 17.33
N ASP A 15 12.15 -4.49 17.25
CA ASP A 15 13.29 -4.08 16.41
C ASP A 15 13.34 -4.80 15.04
N ARG A 16 12.21 -5.28 14.51
CA ARG A 16 12.17 -5.91 13.16
C ARG A 16 11.32 -5.19 12.13
N THR A 17 10.92 -3.95 12.39
CA THR A 17 10.29 -3.11 11.37
C THR A 17 10.72 -1.65 11.48
N ASP A 18 12.03 -1.37 11.43
CA ASP A 18 12.49 -0.03 11.04
C ASP A 18 12.97 -0.05 9.58
N ALA A 19 12.01 0.18 8.69
CA ALA A 19 12.26 0.80 7.40
C ALA A 19 11.32 2.02 7.26
N GLY A 20 11.18 2.77 8.35
CA GLY A 20 10.30 3.93 8.47
C GLY A 20 10.91 5.18 7.83
N GLY A 21 11.11 5.17 6.51
CA GLY A 21 11.56 6.34 5.77
C GLY A 21 11.64 6.18 4.25
N SER A 22 11.79 4.94 3.76
CA SER A 22 11.98 4.66 2.33
C SER A 22 10.66 4.50 1.56
N GLY A 23 9.61 3.97 2.19
CA GLY A 23 8.39 3.58 1.48
C GLY A 23 7.68 4.70 0.74
N ARG A 24 7.78 5.96 1.19
CA ARG A 24 7.17 7.12 0.50
C ARG A 24 7.95 7.56 -0.73
N MET A 25 9.28 7.54 -0.66
CA MET A 25 10.14 7.87 -1.80
C MET A 25 10.04 6.79 -2.88
N GLU A 26 10.01 5.53 -2.47
CA GLU A 26 9.77 4.36 -3.32
C GLU A 26 8.43 4.49 -4.07
N GLN A 27 7.35 4.88 -3.38
CA GLN A 27 6.06 5.16 -4.00
C GLN A 27 6.10 6.29 -5.04
N GLN A 28 6.94 7.32 -4.86
CA GLN A 28 7.06 8.41 -5.83
C GLN A 28 7.79 7.98 -7.11
N SER A 29 8.72 7.02 -7.01
CA SER A 29 9.42 6.47 -8.18
C SER A 29 8.57 5.49 -9.01
N LEU A 30 7.44 5.00 -8.48
CA LEU A 30 6.56 4.08 -9.19
C LEU A 30 5.95 4.71 -10.45
N ARG A 31 5.75 3.88 -11.49
CA ARG A 31 5.12 4.29 -12.75
C ARG A 31 3.60 4.23 -12.64
N TRP A 32 3.00 5.30 -12.11
CA TRP A 32 1.57 5.43 -11.93
C TRP A 32 0.80 5.59 -13.25
N ARG A 33 -0.28 4.83 -13.40
CA ARG A 33 -1.25 4.93 -14.49
C ARG A 33 -2.60 5.34 -13.93
N LYS A 34 -3.13 6.46 -14.42
CA LYS A 34 -4.47 6.94 -14.07
C LYS A 34 -5.52 6.18 -14.87
N SER A 35 -6.63 5.79 -14.23
CA SER A 35 -7.75 5.15 -14.92
C SER A 35 -8.39 6.09 -15.95
N THR A 36 -8.70 5.57 -17.15
CA THR A 36 -9.39 6.32 -18.22
C THR A 36 -10.86 6.63 -17.91
N LYS A 37 -11.43 5.96 -16.89
CA LYS A 37 -12.79 6.25 -16.38
C LYS A 37 -12.82 7.41 -15.39
N SER A 38 -11.66 8.01 -15.10
CA SER A 38 -11.51 9.21 -14.29
C SER A 38 -11.96 10.45 -15.08
N ASN A 39 -13.20 10.92 -14.87
CA ASN A 39 -13.67 12.18 -15.47
C ASN A 39 -13.30 13.40 -14.59
N THR A 40 -13.41 14.61 -15.13
CA THR A 40 -13.03 15.90 -14.50
C THR A 40 -13.68 16.18 -13.14
N HIS A 41 -14.73 15.45 -12.77
CA HIS A 41 -15.53 15.64 -11.56
C HIS A 41 -15.25 14.65 -10.41
N GLY A 42 -14.18 13.85 -10.50
CA GLY A 42 -13.43 13.51 -9.30
C GLY A 42 -13.85 12.27 -8.50
N ALA A 43 -13.50 11.10 -9.01
CA ALA A 43 -13.04 9.98 -8.19
C ALA A 43 -12.06 9.20 -9.07
N CYS A 44 -10.76 9.40 -8.86
CA CYS A 44 -9.74 9.00 -9.82
C CYS A 44 -8.74 8.09 -9.12
N VAL A 45 -8.68 6.83 -9.52
CA VAL A 45 -7.70 5.88 -9.02
C VAL A 45 -6.45 5.87 -9.92
N GLU A 46 -5.29 5.83 -9.28
CA GLU A 46 -3.99 5.59 -9.93
C GLU A 46 -3.48 4.21 -9.50
N VAL A 47 -2.97 3.43 -10.46
CA VAL A 47 -2.40 2.10 -10.23
C VAL A 47 -0.97 2.05 -10.76
N ALA A 48 -0.06 1.45 -10.01
CA ALA A 48 1.30 1.15 -10.45
C ALA A 48 1.60 -0.34 -10.26
N PHE A 49 2.38 -0.90 -11.19
CA PHE A 49 2.86 -2.28 -11.15
C PHE A 49 4.38 -2.25 -11.02
N GLU A 50 4.92 -3.01 -10.08
CA GLU A 50 6.35 -3.17 -9.86
C GLU A 50 6.62 -4.60 -9.36
N GLY A 51 7.35 -5.39 -10.15
CA GLY A 51 7.57 -6.80 -9.85
C GLY A 51 6.26 -7.56 -9.68
N ASP A 52 6.11 -8.26 -8.55
CA ASP A 52 4.92 -9.02 -8.17
C ASP A 52 3.92 -8.21 -7.33
N ARG A 53 4.10 -6.89 -7.25
CA ARG A 53 3.28 -5.97 -6.44
C ARG A 53 2.47 -5.02 -7.30
N VAL A 54 1.27 -4.74 -6.81
CA VAL A 54 0.34 -3.74 -7.35
C VAL A 54 0.04 -2.70 -6.27
N TYR A 55 0.15 -1.44 -6.66
CA TYR A 55 -0.06 -0.31 -5.78
C TYR A 55 -1.26 0.49 -6.26
N VAL A 56 -2.17 0.86 -5.36
CA VAL A 56 -3.37 1.64 -5.68
C VAL A 56 -3.46 2.84 -4.74
N ARG A 57 -3.78 4.01 -5.30
CA ARG A 57 -3.98 5.23 -4.53
C ARG A 57 -5.08 6.13 -5.10
N ASP A 58 -5.54 7.07 -4.28
CA ASP A 58 -6.35 8.19 -4.75
C ASP A 58 -5.46 9.18 -5.51
N SER A 59 -5.85 9.52 -6.74
CA SER A 59 -5.14 10.51 -7.55
C SER A 59 -5.26 11.92 -6.96
N LYS A 60 -6.28 12.20 -6.14
CA LYS A 60 -6.49 13.49 -5.48
C LYS A 60 -5.61 13.65 -4.24
N ASP A 61 -5.31 12.55 -3.56
CA ASP A 61 -4.41 12.53 -2.41
C ASP A 61 -3.21 11.61 -2.68
N ARG A 62 -2.29 12.10 -3.51
CA ARG A 62 -1.07 11.37 -3.89
C ARG A 62 -0.10 11.13 -2.72
N GLN A 63 -0.29 11.83 -1.61
CA GLN A 63 0.51 11.68 -0.39
C GLN A 63 -0.19 10.83 0.67
N GLY A 64 -1.47 10.52 0.45
CA GLY A 64 -2.28 9.68 1.30
C GLY A 64 -1.89 8.20 1.23
N PRO A 65 -2.68 7.34 1.89
CA PRO A 65 -2.41 5.91 1.95
C PRO A 65 -2.34 5.24 0.57
N VAL A 66 -1.41 4.31 0.44
CA VAL A 66 -1.29 3.44 -0.74
C VAL A 66 -1.61 2.00 -0.35
N LEU A 67 -2.62 1.44 -1.00
CA LEU A 67 -2.96 0.03 -0.90
C LEU A 67 -1.94 -0.79 -1.69
N ARG A 68 -1.49 -1.90 -1.13
CA ARG A 68 -0.50 -2.79 -1.73
C ARG A 68 -1.09 -4.19 -1.83
N PHE A 69 -0.98 -4.78 -3.00
CA PHE A 69 -1.42 -6.14 -3.29
C PHE A 69 -0.26 -6.92 -3.89
N THR A 70 -0.23 -8.23 -3.68
CA THR A 70 0.44 -9.15 -4.59
C THR A 70 -0.35 -9.24 -5.91
N GLN A 71 0.28 -9.71 -6.98
CA GLN A 71 -0.42 -9.94 -8.25
C GLN A 71 -1.63 -10.87 -8.09
N LYS A 72 -1.54 -11.91 -7.25
CA LYS A 72 -2.64 -12.86 -7.01
C LYS A 72 -3.82 -12.21 -6.29
N GLU A 73 -3.55 -11.41 -5.26
CA GLU A 73 -4.59 -10.66 -4.54
C GLU A 73 -5.25 -9.63 -5.46
N TRP A 74 -4.47 -8.97 -6.32
CA TRP A 74 -5.00 -8.04 -7.31
C TRP A 74 -5.93 -8.73 -8.31
N ASP A 75 -5.54 -9.90 -8.82
CA ASP A 75 -6.37 -10.67 -9.76
C ASP A 75 -7.68 -11.13 -9.10
N ALA A 76 -7.62 -11.59 -7.85
CA ALA A 76 -8.79 -11.97 -7.06
C ALA A 76 -9.70 -10.76 -6.77
N PHE A 77 -9.13 -9.62 -6.40
CA PHE A 77 -9.88 -8.37 -6.19
C PHE A 77 -10.63 -7.96 -7.46
N LEU A 78 -9.96 -7.99 -8.61
CA LEU A 78 -10.60 -7.64 -9.89
C LEU A 78 -11.70 -8.63 -10.28
N ASP A 79 -11.55 -9.91 -9.96
CA ASP A 79 -12.57 -10.92 -10.20
C ASP A 79 -13.83 -10.66 -9.36
N GLY A 80 -13.66 -10.44 -8.05
CA GLY A 80 -14.77 -10.10 -7.16
C GLY A 80 -15.46 -8.79 -7.55
N ALA A 81 -14.68 -7.76 -7.91
CA ALA A 81 -15.22 -6.48 -8.38
C ALA A 81 -16.05 -6.63 -9.67
N ARG A 82 -15.61 -7.46 -10.62
CA ARG A 82 -16.39 -7.73 -11.85
C ARG A 82 -17.68 -8.50 -11.57
N LYS A 83 -17.68 -9.34 -10.54
CA LYS A 83 -18.85 -10.11 -10.10
C LYS A 83 -19.84 -9.28 -9.25
N GLY A 84 -19.50 -8.04 -8.94
CA GLY A 84 -20.33 -7.18 -8.08
C GLY A 84 -20.29 -7.58 -6.61
N GLU A 85 -19.27 -8.32 -6.15
CA GLU A 85 -19.17 -8.81 -4.76
C GLU A 85 -19.07 -7.66 -3.72
N PHE A 86 -18.78 -6.44 -4.18
CA PHE A 86 -18.62 -5.24 -3.36
C PHE A 86 -19.70 -4.18 -3.61
N ASP A 87 -20.72 -4.48 -4.42
CA ASP A 87 -21.86 -3.58 -4.64
C ASP A 87 -22.86 -3.74 -3.48
N LEU A 88 -22.65 -2.97 -2.40
CA LEU A 88 -23.50 -2.94 -1.19
C LEU A 88 -24.67 -1.95 -1.30
#